data_AF-A0AAD5Q1I1-F1
#
_entry.id   AF-A0AAD5Q1I1-F1
#
_cell.length_a   1.000
_cell.length_b   1.000
_cell.length_c   1.000
_cell.angle_alpha   90.00
_cell.angle_beta   90.00
_cell.angle_gamma   90.00
#
_symmetry.space_group_name_H-M   'P 1'
#
loop_
_entity.id
_entity.type
_entity.pdbx_description
1 polymer ?
#
loop_
_entity_poly.entity_id
_entity_poly.type
_entity_poly.pdbx_seq_one_letter_code
_entity_poly.pdbx_strand_id
1 'polypeptide(L)'
;MGCLTHGALLLSVPAPSSVSRQHSEFDRILQCRWTEAADAGVCFYRLNRLQNKIIPGQYRFVAQYNPEKSKPGWRRPSQNLRKVNQAFDPLQFNFNQIHGREVVMGPDELLMDPDGEVDTFLIINMSPLEFGSCLLVPRVSQNIPQRMTLNGLELLLTTVLRSADPRFKAGFSSPGGCASINHQHYHLYYLQEQLYLETAPVEHIAGPCFTLKDYPAKGFAFQLDNDPTQLARHVFALADYMRQNEIAHNMFITRGTRFEGLSPASSDDVHCEIIYDTLRVFLWAREPAFGAKKDYGGMNPALCELAGHLLMTDHEEYEATTEKMVSNIFEHLTASLFQCLLPKIPQLFHDNCRDSS
;
A
#
# COMPACT_ATOMS: atom_id res chain seq x y z
N MET A 1 48.75 13.79 2.30
CA MET A 1 47.56 13.89 1.43
C MET A 1 46.65 12.76 1.80
N GLY A 2 45.66 13.04 2.65
CA GLY A 2 44.80 12.03 3.27
C GLY A 2 43.54 11.78 2.44
N CYS A 3 43.22 10.50 2.26
CA CYS A 3 41.95 10.01 1.72
C CYS A 3 40.76 10.54 2.53
N LEU A 4 39.79 11.14 1.85
CA LEU A 4 38.46 11.41 2.38
C LEU A 4 37.55 10.22 2.06
N THR A 5 37.33 9.36 3.05
CA THR A 5 36.27 8.36 3.03
C THR A 5 34.92 9.04 3.21
N HIS A 6 34.03 8.88 2.23
CA HIS A 6 32.64 9.33 2.29
C HIS A 6 31.91 8.58 3.41
N GLY A 7 31.40 9.32 4.40
CA GLY A 7 30.54 8.80 5.45
C GLY A 7 29.13 8.56 4.90
N ALA A 8 28.65 7.32 5.01
CA ALA A 8 27.26 6.98 4.80
C ALA A 8 26.40 7.67 5.88
N LEU A 9 25.49 8.55 5.46
CA LEU A 9 24.44 9.07 6.35
C LEU A 9 23.47 7.91 6.66
N LEU A 10 23.55 7.39 7.89
CA LEU A 10 22.52 6.54 8.46
C LEU A 10 21.23 7.37 8.63
N LEU A 11 20.26 7.17 7.74
CA LEU A 11 18.90 7.67 7.93
C LEU A 11 18.21 6.79 8.98
N SER A 12 18.40 7.12 10.26
CA SER A 12 17.64 6.50 11.34
C SER A 12 16.17 6.90 11.23
N VAL A 13 15.26 5.92 11.23
CA VAL A 13 13.82 6.16 11.38
C VAL A 13 13.57 6.77 12.76
N PRO A 14 13.07 8.01 12.89
CA PRO A 14 12.82 8.60 14.19
C PRO A 14 11.65 7.87 14.87
N ALA A 15 11.88 7.38 16.09
CA ALA A 15 10.83 6.87 16.96
C ALA A 15 9.93 8.04 17.41
N PRO A 16 8.60 7.93 17.35
CA PRO A 16 7.72 8.96 17.87
C PRO A 16 7.73 8.92 19.40
N SER A 17 8.39 9.86 20.05
CA SER A 17 8.16 10.15 21.47
C SER A 17 6.82 10.86 21.64
N SER A 18 6.07 10.49 22.68
CA SER A 18 4.70 10.93 23.04
C SER A 18 4.51 12.42 23.39
N VAL A 19 5.26 13.34 22.78
CA VAL A 19 5.18 14.79 23.03
C VAL A 19 5.00 15.53 21.71
N SER A 20 3.78 16.02 21.45
CA SER A 20 3.33 16.73 20.23
C SER A 20 3.78 16.08 18.91
N ARG A 21 2.89 15.36 18.23
CA ARG A 21 3.17 14.83 16.88
C ARG A 21 3.37 16.00 15.92
N GLN A 22 4.61 16.48 15.78
CA GLN A 22 4.96 17.45 14.76
C GLN A 22 4.86 16.74 13.42
N HIS A 23 3.89 17.15 12.62
CA HIS A 23 3.81 16.75 11.22
C HIS A 23 5.13 17.08 10.54
N SER A 24 5.67 16.15 9.75
CA SER A 24 6.79 16.47 8.87
C SER A 24 6.38 17.58 7.89
N GLU A 25 7.35 18.24 7.26
CA GLU A 25 7.03 19.19 6.19
C GLU A 25 6.20 18.53 5.08
N PHE A 26 6.54 17.29 4.72
CA PHE A 26 5.78 16.50 3.76
C PHE A 26 4.32 16.32 4.19
N ASP A 27 4.09 15.91 5.44
CA ASP A 27 2.73 15.72 5.98
C ASP A 27 1.94 17.03 5.96
N ARG A 28 2.57 18.13 6.39
CA ARG A 28 1.91 19.45 6.40
C ARG A 28 1.50 19.88 4.99
N ILE A 29 2.40 19.75 4.01
CA ILE A 29 2.11 20.14 2.62
C ILE A 29 1.01 19.24 2.05
N LEU A 30 1.13 17.92 2.19
CA LEU A 30 0.15 16.96 1.66
C LEU A 30 -1.23 17.23 2.22
N GLN A 31 -1.35 17.32 3.55
CA GLN A 31 -2.63 17.50 4.23
C GLN A 31 -3.27 18.85 3.90
N CYS A 32 -2.48 19.93 3.86
CA CYS A 32 -2.95 21.26 3.50
C CYS A 32 -3.49 21.29 2.06
N ARG A 33 -2.69 20.87 1.09
CA ARG A 33 -3.06 20.93 -0.33
C ARG A 33 -4.15 19.94 -0.71
N TRP A 34 -4.18 18.76 -0.07
CA TRP A 34 -5.28 17.82 -0.23
C TRP A 34 -6.60 18.44 0.26
N THR A 35 -6.58 19.12 1.41
CA THR A 35 -7.75 19.81 1.96
C THR A 35 -8.22 20.93 1.04
N GLU A 36 -7.29 21.77 0.57
CA GLU A 36 -7.58 22.84 -0.39
C GLU A 36 -8.21 22.31 -1.69
N ALA A 37 -7.65 21.24 -2.26
CA ALA A 37 -8.19 20.62 -3.47
C ALA A 37 -9.57 19.98 -3.24
N ALA A 38 -9.78 19.35 -2.07
CA ALA A 38 -11.07 18.80 -1.69
C ALA A 38 -12.14 19.89 -1.51
N ASP A 39 -11.81 20.98 -0.82
CA ASP A 39 -12.72 22.13 -0.60
C ASP A 39 -13.00 22.91 -1.91
N ALA A 40 -12.04 22.91 -2.84
CA ALA A 40 -12.21 23.44 -4.20
C ALA A 40 -13.05 22.52 -5.12
N GLY A 41 -13.53 21.37 -4.62
CA GLY A 41 -14.40 20.46 -5.38
C GLY A 41 -13.68 19.69 -6.49
N VAL A 42 -12.38 19.39 -6.32
CA VAL A 42 -11.63 18.56 -7.28
C VAL A 42 -12.07 17.09 -7.24
N CYS A 43 -12.44 16.58 -6.05
CA CYS A 43 -12.99 15.24 -5.88
C CYS A 43 -14.43 15.12 -6.44
N PHE A 44 -14.81 13.93 -6.90
CA PHE A 44 -16.17 13.63 -7.35
C PHE A 44 -17.23 13.81 -6.25
N TYR A 45 -16.81 13.66 -5.00
CA TYR A 45 -17.65 13.84 -3.82
C TYR A 45 -16.83 14.37 -2.65
N ARG A 46 -17.52 15.07 -1.75
CA ARG A 46 -16.92 15.49 -0.48
C ARG A 46 -16.80 14.28 0.44
N LEU A 47 -15.60 14.05 0.96
CA LEU A 47 -15.40 13.07 2.01
C LEU A 47 -15.95 13.65 3.32
N ASN A 48 -17.20 13.31 3.64
CA ASN A 48 -17.80 13.64 4.93
C ASN A 48 -17.18 12.77 6.03
N ARG A 49 -17.56 13.01 7.29
CA ARG A 49 -17.14 12.17 8.42
C ARG A 49 -17.49 10.70 8.13
N LEU A 50 -16.45 9.90 7.91
CA LEU A 50 -16.56 8.46 7.67
C LEU A 50 -17.03 7.76 8.94
N GLN A 51 -17.85 6.72 8.75
CA GLN A 51 -18.34 5.88 9.84
C GLN A 51 -17.46 4.64 9.92
N ASN A 52 -16.52 4.66 10.86
CA ASN A 52 -15.62 3.56 11.12
C ASN A 52 -16.07 2.80 12.37
N LYS A 53 -16.01 1.48 12.31
CA LYS A 53 -16.11 0.61 13.49
C LYS A 53 -15.03 -0.45 13.46
N ILE A 54 -14.62 -0.87 14.65
CA ILE A 54 -13.74 -2.03 14.81
C ILE A 54 -14.60 -3.26 14.94
N ILE A 55 -14.46 -4.21 14.02
CA ILE A 55 -15.10 -5.50 14.10
C ILE A 55 -14.50 -6.26 15.30
N PRO A 56 -15.33 -6.77 16.24
CA PRO A 56 -14.83 -7.55 17.36
C PRO A 56 -14.13 -8.84 16.92
N GLY A 57 -12.94 -9.08 17.47
CA GLY A 57 -12.17 -10.30 17.22
C GLY A 57 -10.66 -10.08 17.36
N GLN A 58 -9.89 -11.06 16.92
CA GLN A 58 -8.42 -11.10 17.00
C GLN A 58 -7.76 -10.05 16.09
N TYR A 59 -8.25 -9.91 14.86
CA TYR A 59 -7.66 -9.06 13.83
C TYR A 59 -8.20 -7.64 13.87
N ARG A 60 -9.32 -7.41 14.58
CA ARG A 60 -9.86 -6.07 14.84
C ARG A 60 -10.02 -5.26 13.56
N PHE A 61 -10.57 -5.88 12.51
CA PHE A 61 -10.71 -5.23 11.21
C PHE A 61 -11.46 -3.90 11.33
N VAL A 62 -11.01 -2.91 10.56
CA VAL A 62 -11.61 -1.58 10.50
C VAL A 62 -12.65 -1.59 9.39
N ALA A 63 -13.92 -1.70 9.74
CA ALA A 63 -15.00 -1.53 8.79
C ALA A 63 -15.31 -0.04 8.64
N GLN A 64 -15.28 0.46 7.41
CA GLN A 64 -15.58 1.83 7.05
C GLN A 64 -16.80 1.85 6.11
N TYR A 65 -17.89 2.45 6.56
CA TYR A 65 -19.05 2.67 5.72
C TYR A 65 -18.90 3.96 4.90
N ASN A 66 -18.88 3.81 3.57
CA ASN A 66 -18.85 4.91 2.62
C ASN A 66 -19.73 4.57 1.40
N PRO A 67 -21.03 4.91 1.40
CA PRO A 67 -21.94 4.62 0.29
C PRO A 67 -21.60 5.42 -0.98
N GLU A 68 -20.84 6.51 -0.85
CA GLU A 68 -20.46 7.34 -1.99
C GLU A 68 -19.51 6.63 -2.96
N LYS A 69 -18.77 5.63 -2.47
CA LYS A 69 -17.85 4.82 -3.27
C LYS A 69 -18.55 3.95 -4.32
N SER A 70 -19.82 3.58 -4.12
CA SER A 70 -20.58 2.77 -5.08
C SER A 70 -21.38 3.61 -6.08
N LYS A 71 -21.48 4.94 -5.88
CA LYS A 71 -22.30 5.79 -6.74
C LYS A 71 -21.78 5.82 -8.19
N PRO A 72 -22.64 5.54 -9.20
CA PRO A 72 -22.26 5.60 -10.60
C PRO A 72 -21.70 6.97 -10.98
N GLY A 73 -20.59 6.98 -11.72
CA GLY A 73 -19.95 8.22 -12.19
C GLY A 73 -19.04 8.91 -11.17
N TRP A 74 -18.99 8.48 -9.91
CA TRP A 74 -18.15 9.08 -8.87
C TRP A 74 -16.73 8.50 -8.80
N ARG A 75 -16.27 8.02 -9.96
CA ARG A 75 -14.92 7.50 -10.18
C ARG A 75 -14.55 7.57 -11.65
N ARG A 76 -13.25 7.59 -11.91
CA ARG A 76 -12.72 7.35 -13.25
C ARG A 76 -13.21 5.97 -13.75
N PRO A 77 -13.73 5.86 -14.99
CA PRO A 77 -14.22 4.60 -15.51
C PRO A 77 -13.16 3.50 -15.45
N SER A 78 -13.52 2.34 -14.90
CA SER A 78 -12.63 1.18 -14.89
C SER A 78 -12.37 0.69 -16.31
N GLN A 79 -11.12 0.36 -16.60
CA GLN A 79 -10.70 -0.21 -17.86
C GLN A 79 -10.97 -1.72 -17.92
N ASN A 80 -11.15 -2.26 -19.13
CA ASN A 80 -11.36 -3.69 -19.34
C ASN A 80 -10.02 -4.44 -19.29
N LEU A 81 -9.52 -4.64 -18.08
CA LEU A 81 -8.30 -5.40 -17.82
C LEU A 81 -8.59 -6.91 -17.86
N ARG A 82 -7.78 -7.68 -18.59
CA ARG A 82 -7.96 -9.12 -18.84
C ARG A 82 -6.78 -10.00 -18.44
N LYS A 83 -5.62 -9.38 -18.19
CA LYS A 83 -4.39 -10.07 -17.76
C LYS A 83 -3.54 -9.12 -16.92
N VAL A 84 -2.61 -9.66 -16.14
CA VAL A 84 -1.70 -8.88 -15.27
C VAL A 84 -0.78 -8.02 -16.13
N ASN A 85 -0.16 -8.59 -17.17
CA ASN A 85 0.70 -7.84 -18.11
C ASN A 85 -0.11 -7.21 -19.25
N GLN A 86 -1.21 -6.52 -18.96
CA GLN A 86 -1.94 -5.79 -19.99
C GLN A 86 -1.12 -4.61 -20.49
N ALA A 87 -0.94 -4.51 -21.81
CA ALA A 87 -0.24 -3.39 -22.43
C ALA A 87 -0.97 -2.07 -22.16
N PHE A 88 -0.19 -1.00 -22.02
CA PHE A 88 -0.70 0.36 -21.94
C PHE A 88 -1.50 0.70 -23.21
N ASP A 89 -2.62 1.39 -23.04
CA ASP A 89 -3.49 1.84 -24.13
C ASP A 89 -3.63 3.37 -24.07
N PRO A 90 -2.99 4.12 -25.00
CA PRO A 90 -3.05 5.58 -24.98
C PRO A 90 -4.44 6.14 -25.28
N LEU A 91 -5.35 5.34 -25.86
CA LEU A 91 -6.71 5.76 -26.20
C LEU A 91 -7.64 5.74 -24.98
N GLN A 92 -7.28 5.00 -23.94
CA GLN A 92 -8.02 5.01 -22.68
C GLN A 92 -7.49 6.10 -21.75
N PHE A 93 -8.28 6.43 -20.71
CA PHE A 93 -7.83 7.38 -19.70
C PHE A 93 -6.46 6.96 -19.13
N ASN A 94 -5.55 7.91 -19.06
CA ASN A 94 -4.23 7.73 -18.46
C ASN A 94 -3.79 9.03 -17.79
N PHE A 95 -2.84 8.94 -16.86
CA PHE A 95 -2.44 10.11 -16.06
C PHE A 95 -1.73 11.23 -16.83
N ASN A 96 -1.43 11.10 -18.14
CA ASN A 96 -1.03 12.27 -18.95
C ASN A 96 -2.20 13.24 -19.19
N GLN A 97 -3.44 12.83 -18.88
CA GLN A 97 -4.67 13.61 -19.07
C GLN A 97 -5.18 14.26 -17.78
N ILE A 98 -4.39 14.25 -16.70
CA ILE A 98 -4.77 14.92 -15.44
C ILE A 98 -4.79 16.44 -15.63
N HIS A 99 -5.63 17.12 -14.87
CA HIS A 99 -5.64 18.58 -14.82
C HIS A 99 -4.66 19.07 -13.76
N GLY A 100 -4.06 20.25 -13.95
CA GLY A 100 -3.14 20.84 -12.98
C GLY A 100 -3.73 21.02 -11.58
N ARG A 101 -5.05 21.21 -11.48
CA ARG A 101 -5.77 21.28 -10.18
C ARG A 101 -5.78 19.97 -9.38
N GLU A 102 -5.45 18.85 -10.01
CA GLU A 102 -5.35 17.55 -9.35
C GLU A 102 -3.99 17.36 -8.67
N VAL A 103 -2.99 18.20 -8.99
CA VAL A 103 -1.62 18.06 -8.48
C VAL A 103 -1.54 18.55 -7.04
N VAL A 104 -1.14 17.65 -6.14
CA VAL A 104 -0.85 17.94 -4.72
C VAL A 104 0.62 18.28 -4.55
N MET A 105 1.52 17.52 -5.19
CA MET A 105 2.95 17.85 -5.28
C MET A 105 3.48 17.51 -6.68
N GLY A 106 4.30 18.41 -7.22
CA GLY A 106 4.93 18.23 -8.52
C GLY A 106 6.30 17.53 -8.45
N PRO A 107 6.96 17.32 -9.60
CA PRO A 107 8.28 16.70 -9.67
C PRO A 107 9.28 17.35 -8.73
N ASP A 108 9.49 18.67 -8.81
CA ASP A 108 10.48 19.42 -8.01
C ASP A 108 10.36 19.21 -6.50
N GLU A 109 9.18 18.86 -6.00
CA GLU A 109 8.91 18.63 -4.58
C GLU A 109 9.07 17.15 -4.17
N LEU A 110 9.07 16.23 -5.14
CA LEU A 110 9.17 14.78 -4.98
C LEU A 110 10.56 14.23 -5.33
N LEU A 111 11.38 15.00 -6.05
CA LEU A 111 12.73 14.60 -6.43
C LEU A 111 13.66 14.44 -5.22
N MET A 112 14.42 13.35 -5.26
CA MET A 112 15.58 13.10 -4.39
C MET A 112 16.91 13.27 -5.14
N ASP A 113 16.87 13.43 -6.47
CA ASP A 113 18.03 13.50 -7.34
C ASP A 113 17.96 14.76 -8.23
N PRO A 114 18.96 15.66 -8.18
CA PRO A 114 19.06 16.82 -9.08
C PRO A 114 19.10 16.46 -10.57
N ASP A 115 19.50 15.23 -10.91
CA ASP A 115 19.60 14.73 -12.30
C ASP A 115 18.45 13.77 -12.68
N GLY A 116 17.48 13.53 -11.77
CA GLY A 116 16.47 12.47 -11.91
C GLY A 116 15.09 12.93 -12.40
N GLU A 117 14.68 12.44 -13.56
CA GLU A 117 13.32 12.27 -14.14
C GLU A 117 12.17 13.26 -13.75
N VAL A 118 11.86 14.13 -14.72
CA VAL A 118 11.10 15.41 -14.63
C VAL A 118 9.56 15.28 -14.58
N ASP A 119 8.99 14.10 -14.30
CA ASP A 119 7.56 13.85 -14.57
C ASP A 119 6.86 12.88 -13.59
N THR A 120 7.30 12.87 -12.33
CA THR A 120 6.59 12.21 -11.21
C THR A 120 5.63 13.17 -10.53
N PHE A 121 4.40 12.71 -10.24
CA PHE A 121 3.38 13.52 -9.58
C PHE A 121 2.77 12.80 -8.39
N LEU A 122 2.46 13.57 -7.34
CA LEU A 122 1.51 13.18 -6.31
C LEU A 122 0.21 13.93 -6.59
N ILE A 123 -0.84 13.21 -6.95
CA ILE A 123 -2.14 13.78 -7.31
C ILE A 123 -3.21 13.39 -6.30
N ILE A 124 -4.23 14.23 -6.14
CA ILE A 124 -5.41 13.88 -5.35
C ILE A 124 -6.14 12.72 -6.01
N ASN A 125 -6.52 11.72 -5.21
CA ASN A 125 -7.44 10.70 -5.68
C ASN A 125 -8.85 11.28 -5.72
N MET A 126 -9.35 11.61 -6.91
CA MET A 126 -10.67 12.22 -7.07
C MET A 126 -11.84 11.36 -6.56
N SER A 127 -11.62 10.06 -6.29
CA SER A 127 -12.55 9.18 -5.55
C SER A 127 -11.94 8.81 -4.20
N PRO A 128 -11.82 9.77 -3.26
CA PRO A 128 -11.02 9.59 -2.06
C PRO A 128 -11.61 8.49 -1.17
N LEU A 129 -10.76 7.58 -0.70
CA LEU A 129 -11.18 6.54 0.24
C LEU A 129 -11.18 7.05 1.69
N GLU A 130 -10.23 7.91 2.01
CA GLU A 130 -9.94 8.44 3.34
C GLU A 130 -9.25 9.81 3.19
N PHE A 131 -9.09 10.55 4.28
CA PHE A 131 -8.31 11.77 4.36
C PHE A 131 -6.89 11.58 3.79
N GLY A 132 -6.45 12.58 3.01
CA GLY A 132 -5.16 12.55 2.33
C GLY A 132 -5.05 11.51 1.21
N SER A 133 -6.18 10.95 0.74
CA SER A 133 -6.15 9.97 -0.36
C SER A 133 -5.56 10.60 -1.63
N CYS A 134 -4.38 10.13 -1.99
CA CYS A 134 -3.59 10.56 -3.13
C CYS A 134 -3.14 9.35 -3.96
N LEU A 135 -2.70 9.62 -5.18
CA LEU A 135 -2.02 8.69 -6.07
C LEU A 135 -0.61 9.21 -6.35
N LEU A 136 0.41 8.39 -6.08
CA LEU A 136 1.77 8.63 -6.57
C LEU A 136 1.89 8.02 -7.95
N VAL A 137 2.19 8.85 -8.94
CA VAL A 137 2.27 8.49 -10.36
C VAL A 137 3.71 8.74 -10.82
N PRO A 138 4.57 7.70 -10.81
CA PRO A 138 5.93 7.82 -11.29
C PRO A 138 5.96 7.94 -12.82
N ARG A 139 6.83 8.82 -13.33
CA ARG A 139 7.24 8.87 -14.74
C ARG A 139 6.08 8.81 -15.74
N VAL A 140 5.14 9.73 -15.60
CA VAL A 140 3.86 9.68 -16.32
C VAL A 140 4.03 9.59 -17.84
N SER A 141 5.09 10.20 -18.39
CA SER A 141 5.39 10.19 -19.83
C SER A 141 5.92 8.85 -20.34
N GLN A 142 6.46 7.99 -19.47
CA GLN A 142 6.93 6.66 -19.85
C GLN A 142 5.79 5.67 -20.13
N ASN A 143 4.54 6.05 -19.82
CA ASN A 143 3.35 5.24 -20.11
C ASN A 143 3.47 3.81 -19.60
N ILE A 144 4.07 3.65 -18.42
CA ILE A 144 4.25 2.33 -17.82
C ILE A 144 2.84 1.82 -17.46
N PRO A 145 2.42 0.62 -17.92
CA PRO A 145 1.14 0.05 -17.52
C PRO A 145 1.09 -0.15 -16.00
N GLN A 146 -0.07 -0.49 -15.43
CA GLN A 146 -0.21 -0.70 -13.99
C GLN A 146 0.58 -1.94 -13.54
N ARG A 147 1.88 -1.77 -13.30
CA ARG A 147 2.82 -2.79 -12.82
C ARG A 147 3.82 -2.15 -11.89
N MET A 148 4.37 -2.93 -10.97
CA MET A 148 5.49 -2.48 -10.16
C MET A 148 6.77 -2.48 -10.99
N THR A 149 7.61 -1.46 -10.78
CA THR A 149 8.99 -1.37 -11.27
C THR A 149 9.88 -1.14 -10.05
N LEU A 150 11.16 -1.49 -10.15
CA LEU A 150 12.11 -1.28 -9.05
C LEU A 150 12.14 0.20 -8.64
N ASN A 151 12.36 1.11 -9.60
CA ASN A 151 12.41 2.54 -9.35
C ASN A 151 11.08 3.09 -8.81
N GLY A 152 9.94 2.56 -9.27
CA GLY A 152 8.62 2.95 -8.75
C GLY A 152 8.42 2.53 -7.28
N LEU A 153 8.95 1.36 -6.90
CA LEU A 153 8.94 0.89 -5.51
C LEU A 153 9.89 1.69 -4.61
N GLU A 154 11.10 1.98 -5.08
CA GLU A 154 12.05 2.84 -4.37
C GLU A 154 11.46 4.23 -4.11
N LEU A 155 10.85 4.83 -5.14
CA LEU A 155 10.16 6.11 -5.04
C LEU A 155 9.00 6.06 -4.04
N LEU A 156 8.20 4.98 -4.07
CA LEU A 156 7.10 4.81 -3.11
C LEU A 156 7.61 4.73 -1.68
N LEU A 157 8.61 3.88 -1.42
CA LEU A 157 9.17 3.67 -0.08
C LEU A 157 9.80 4.95 0.47
N THR A 158 10.59 5.64 -0.34
CA THR A 158 11.19 6.93 0.05
C THR A 158 10.12 8.01 0.28
N THR A 159 9.07 8.05 -0.54
CA THR A 159 7.91 8.94 -0.32
C THR A 159 7.22 8.66 1.02
N VAL A 160 6.97 7.39 1.35
CA VAL A 160 6.38 7.01 2.65
C VAL A 160 7.29 7.40 3.81
N LEU A 161 8.61 7.25 3.66
CA LEU A 161 9.59 7.63 4.69
C LEU A 161 9.64 9.14 4.97
N ARG A 162 9.20 9.99 4.05
CA ARG A 162 9.10 11.44 4.28
C ARG A 162 8.00 11.80 5.28
N SER A 163 7.00 10.95 5.46
CA SER A 163 5.96 11.13 6.48
C SER A 163 6.48 10.70 7.85
N ALA A 164 6.28 11.55 8.86
CA ALA A 164 6.53 11.21 10.26
C ALA A 164 5.28 10.60 10.94
N ASP A 165 4.17 10.48 10.22
CA ASP A 165 2.89 10.05 10.75
C ASP A 165 2.67 8.54 10.54
N PRO A 166 2.55 7.72 11.60
CA PRO A 166 2.31 6.27 11.47
C PRO A 166 0.96 5.92 10.85
N ARG A 167 0.05 6.89 10.76
CA ARG A 167 -1.23 6.74 10.06
C ARG A 167 -1.07 6.72 8.55
N PHE A 168 0.06 7.21 8.01
CA PHE A 168 0.28 7.24 6.57
C PHE A 168 0.53 5.83 6.03
N LYS A 169 -0.38 5.38 5.18
CA LYS A 169 -0.36 4.05 4.54
C LYS A 169 -0.19 4.22 3.05
N ALA A 170 0.37 3.19 2.41
CA ALA A 170 0.44 3.14 0.97
C ALA A 170 0.21 1.73 0.42
N GLY A 171 -0.02 1.61 -0.89
CA GLY A 171 -0.13 0.30 -1.51
C GLY A 171 -0.30 0.31 -3.00
N PHE A 172 -0.39 -0.89 -3.56
CA PHE A 172 -0.51 -1.16 -4.98
C PHE A 172 -1.54 -2.26 -5.25
N SER A 173 -2.23 -2.11 -6.38
CA SER A 173 -3.10 -3.13 -6.95
C SER A 173 -2.65 -3.38 -8.39
N SER A 174 -2.39 -4.64 -8.75
CA SER A 174 -2.15 -5.02 -10.15
C SER A 174 -3.47 -5.14 -10.94
N PRO A 175 -3.43 -5.16 -12.28
CA PRO A 175 -4.52 -5.70 -13.10
C PRO A 175 -4.86 -7.12 -12.64
N GLY A 176 -6.14 -7.40 -12.43
CA GLY A 176 -6.58 -8.64 -11.77
C GLY A 176 -6.45 -8.62 -10.24
N GLY A 177 -5.64 -7.73 -9.67
CA GLY A 177 -5.60 -7.38 -8.25
C GLY A 177 -6.52 -6.21 -7.89
N CYS A 178 -7.65 -6.07 -8.59
CA CYS A 178 -8.65 -5.00 -8.41
C CYS A 178 -8.27 -3.58 -8.86
N ALA A 179 -7.16 -3.39 -9.60
CA ALA A 179 -6.84 -2.11 -10.25
C ALA A 179 -7.92 -1.70 -11.27
N SER A 180 -8.16 -0.39 -11.40
CA SER A 180 -9.15 0.17 -12.34
C SER A 180 -8.52 0.87 -13.54
N ILE A 181 -7.32 1.44 -13.39
CA ILE A 181 -6.62 2.21 -14.44
C ILE A 181 -5.30 1.50 -14.78
N ASN A 182 -5.01 1.35 -16.07
CA ASN A 182 -3.77 0.73 -16.57
C ASN A 182 -2.67 1.76 -16.86
N HIS A 183 -2.23 2.46 -15.82
CA HIS A 183 -1.07 3.33 -15.85
C HIS A 183 -0.49 3.30 -14.43
N GLN A 184 0.81 3.02 -14.28
CA GLN A 184 1.49 2.87 -12.99
C GLN A 184 1.11 3.97 -11.99
N HIS A 185 0.50 3.55 -10.88
CA HIS A 185 0.19 4.40 -9.74
C HIS A 185 0.17 3.59 -8.44
N TYR A 186 0.44 4.29 -7.35
CA TYR A 186 0.39 3.79 -5.99
C TYR A 186 -0.60 4.62 -5.16
N HIS A 187 -1.35 3.98 -4.29
CA HIS A 187 -2.30 4.65 -3.41
C HIS A 187 -1.61 5.08 -2.13
N LEU A 188 -1.93 6.28 -1.62
CA LEU A 188 -1.48 6.80 -0.33
C LEU A 188 -2.67 7.43 0.41
N TYR A 189 -2.73 7.29 1.73
CA TYR A 189 -3.79 7.88 2.57
C TYR A 189 -3.41 7.82 4.06
N TYR A 190 -4.14 8.55 4.92
CA TYR A 190 -3.96 8.49 6.38
C TYR A 190 -5.11 7.74 7.04
N LEU A 191 -4.85 6.62 7.70
CA LEU A 191 -5.86 5.89 8.50
C LEU A 191 -5.68 6.18 9.99
N GLN A 192 -6.74 6.62 10.67
CA GLN A 192 -6.66 6.90 12.11
C GLN A 192 -6.57 5.63 12.95
N GLU A 193 -7.31 4.61 12.54
CA GLU A 193 -7.38 3.33 13.20
C GLU A 193 -6.11 2.52 12.94
N GLN A 194 -5.62 1.88 14.00
CA GLN A 194 -4.50 0.96 13.91
C GLN A 194 -4.94 -0.37 13.29
N LEU A 195 -4.17 -0.85 12.32
CA LEU A 195 -4.38 -2.17 11.71
C LEU A 195 -3.58 -3.25 12.44
N TYR A 196 -4.13 -4.47 12.48
CA TYR A 196 -3.44 -5.64 13.03
C TYR A 196 -2.07 -5.89 12.40
N LEU A 197 -1.95 -5.62 11.10
CA LEU A 197 -0.71 -5.80 10.34
C LEU A 197 0.46 -4.95 10.87
N GLU A 198 0.20 -3.91 11.64
CA GLU A 198 1.24 -3.04 12.19
C GLU A 198 2.08 -3.77 13.24
N THR A 199 1.49 -4.71 13.98
CA THR A 199 2.13 -5.52 15.03
C THR A 199 1.99 -7.03 14.82
N ALA A 200 1.44 -7.46 13.68
CA ALA A 200 1.19 -8.86 13.37
C ALA A 200 2.46 -9.73 13.51
N PRO A 201 2.38 -10.90 14.16
CA PRO A 201 3.48 -11.85 14.20
C PRO A 201 3.74 -12.42 12.81
N VAL A 202 5.02 -12.62 12.50
CA VAL A 202 5.47 -13.20 11.23
C VAL A 202 6.43 -14.36 11.47
N GLU A 203 6.53 -15.24 10.48
CA GLU A 203 7.45 -16.37 10.48
C GLU A 203 8.40 -16.25 9.29
N HIS A 204 9.69 -16.49 9.52
CA HIS A 204 10.71 -16.44 8.47
C HIS A 204 10.52 -17.59 7.48
N ILE A 205 10.64 -17.30 6.18
CA ILE A 205 10.57 -18.31 5.11
C ILE A 205 11.96 -18.56 4.54
N ALA A 206 12.54 -17.54 3.87
CA ALA A 206 13.87 -17.59 3.28
C ALA A 206 14.35 -16.19 2.88
N GLY A 207 15.66 -15.95 2.97
CA GLY A 207 16.25 -14.65 2.64
C GLY A 207 15.56 -13.52 3.43
N PRO A 208 15.12 -12.43 2.77
CA PRO A 208 14.41 -11.31 3.41
C PRO A 208 12.89 -11.54 3.54
N CYS A 209 12.38 -12.72 3.17
CA CYS A 209 10.95 -12.98 3.05
C CYS A 209 10.39 -13.70 4.28
N PHE A 210 9.30 -13.16 4.82
CA PHE A 210 8.53 -13.71 5.93
C PHE A 210 7.08 -13.97 5.49
N THR A 211 6.30 -14.69 6.30
CA THR A 211 4.85 -14.86 6.13
C THR A 211 4.11 -14.38 7.37
N LEU A 212 2.88 -13.90 7.18
CA LEU A 212 1.95 -13.65 8.28
C LEU A 212 1.58 -14.98 8.94
N LYS A 213 1.72 -15.07 10.27
CA LYS A 213 1.46 -16.31 11.01
C LYS A 213 -0.04 -16.62 11.08
N ASP A 214 -0.77 -15.73 11.74
CA ASP A 214 -2.17 -15.98 12.09
C ASP A 214 -3.16 -15.22 11.22
N TYR A 215 -2.69 -14.28 10.39
CA TYR A 215 -3.59 -13.43 9.58
C TYR A 215 -4.31 -14.26 8.48
N PRO A 216 -5.60 -13.97 8.20
CA PRO A 216 -6.38 -14.79 7.28
C PRO A 216 -6.04 -14.55 5.80
N ALA A 217 -5.60 -13.34 5.43
CA ALA A 217 -5.03 -13.11 4.11
C ALA A 217 -3.59 -13.64 4.06
N LYS A 218 -3.41 -14.83 3.47
CA LYS A 218 -2.11 -15.49 3.37
C LYS A 218 -1.21 -14.74 2.39
N GLY A 219 -0.06 -14.30 2.87
CA GLY A 219 0.81 -13.40 2.12
C GLY A 219 2.20 -13.33 2.70
N PHE A 220 3.04 -12.60 1.98
CA PHE A 220 4.46 -12.43 2.28
C PHE A 220 4.68 -11.08 2.93
N ALA A 221 5.68 -11.01 3.81
CA ALA A 221 6.03 -9.83 4.56
C ALA A 221 7.52 -9.53 4.42
N PHE A 222 7.84 -8.24 4.31
CA PHE A 222 9.18 -7.69 4.27
C PHE A 222 9.22 -6.48 5.22
N GLN A 223 10.38 -6.15 5.76
CA GLN A 223 10.55 -4.96 6.59
C GLN A 223 11.71 -4.10 6.10
N LEU A 224 11.65 -2.82 6.44
CA LEU A 224 12.78 -1.92 6.27
C LEU A 224 13.77 -2.17 7.39
N ASP A 225 14.97 -2.60 7.01
CA ASP A 225 16.11 -2.54 7.92
C ASP A 225 16.74 -1.15 7.87
N ASN A 226 17.74 -0.96 7.00
CA ASN A 226 18.49 0.30 6.92
C ASN A 226 18.39 0.99 5.55
N ASP A 227 18.11 0.25 4.48
CA ASP A 227 18.17 0.77 3.11
C ASP A 227 16.84 0.54 2.37
N PRO A 228 16.08 1.60 2.02
CA PRO A 228 14.84 1.47 1.24
C PRO A 228 15.08 0.90 -0.17
N THR A 229 16.27 1.08 -0.74
CA THR A 229 16.66 0.51 -2.05
C THR A 229 16.70 -1.01 -1.98
N GLN A 230 17.34 -1.54 -0.92
CA GLN A 230 17.39 -2.97 -0.68
C GLN A 230 15.99 -3.56 -0.41
N LEU A 231 15.16 -2.89 0.40
CA LEU A 231 13.77 -3.31 0.60
C LEU A 231 12.99 -3.33 -0.72
N ALA A 232 13.16 -2.31 -1.57
CA ALA A 232 12.53 -2.26 -2.89
C ALA A 232 12.93 -3.45 -3.75
N ARG A 233 14.23 -3.82 -3.78
CA ARG A 233 14.72 -5.00 -4.51
C ARG A 233 14.10 -6.30 -4.02
N HIS A 234 14.01 -6.47 -2.70
CA HIS A 234 13.44 -7.68 -2.10
C HIS A 234 11.95 -7.83 -2.45
N VAL A 235 11.19 -6.76 -2.31
CA VAL A 235 9.77 -6.72 -2.68
C VAL A 235 9.58 -6.91 -4.18
N PHE A 236 10.41 -6.23 -4.99
CA PHE A 236 10.35 -6.30 -6.45
C PHE A 236 10.63 -7.71 -6.97
N ALA A 237 11.58 -8.45 -6.38
CA ALA A 237 11.88 -9.82 -6.80
C ALA A 237 10.64 -10.72 -6.81
N LEU A 238 9.84 -10.68 -5.74
CA LEU A 238 8.61 -11.46 -5.65
C LEU A 238 7.48 -10.88 -6.49
N ALA A 239 7.32 -9.56 -6.51
CA ALA A 239 6.34 -8.88 -7.34
C ALA A 239 6.55 -9.16 -8.84
N ASP A 240 7.80 -9.13 -9.30
CA ASP A 240 8.17 -9.39 -10.69
C ASP A 240 7.99 -10.86 -11.03
N TYR A 241 8.31 -11.78 -10.11
CA TYR A 241 7.97 -13.20 -10.29
C TYR A 241 6.46 -13.38 -10.52
N MET A 242 5.61 -12.80 -9.66
CA MET A 242 4.16 -12.87 -9.82
C MET A 242 3.71 -12.26 -11.14
N ARG A 243 4.26 -11.11 -11.52
CA ARG A 243 3.99 -10.46 -12.80
C ARG A 243 4.36 -11.36 -13.98
N GLN A 244 5.56 -11.92 -14.02
CA GLN A 244 6.02 -12.81 -15.10
C GLN A 244 5.15 -14.06 -15.28
N ASN A 245 4.48 -14.49 -14.20
CA ASN A 245 3.62 -15.67 -14.18
C ASN A 245 2.12 -15.33 -14.25
N GLU A 246 1.74 -14.09 -14.60
CA GLU A 246 0.34 -13.64 -14.69
C GLU A 246 -0.46 -13.84 -13.38
N ILE A 247 0.22 -13.75 -12.23
CA ILE A 247 -0.40 -13.87 -10.91
C ILE A 247 -0.84 -12.48 -10.44
N ALA A 248 -2.14 -12.31 -10.27
CA ALA A 248 -2.72 -11.11 -9.70
C ALA A 248 -2.27 -10.94 -8.24
N HIS A 249 -1.95 -9.70 -7.87
CA HIS A 249 -1.39 -9.40 -6.56
C HIS A 249 -1.71 -7.98 -6.08
N ASN A 250 -1.67 -7.83 -4.75
CA ASN A 250 -1.74 -6.55 -4.05
C ASN A 250 -0.53 -6.37 -3.15
N MET A 251 -0.20 -5.11 -2.86
CA MET A 251 0.83 -4.74 -1.90
C MET A 251 0.29 -3.68 -0.95
N PHE A 252 0.69 -3.75 0.31
CA PHE A 252 0.39 -2.74 1.32
C PHE A 252 1.63 -2.38 2.13
N ILE A 253 1.77 -1.11 2.49
CA ILE A 253 2.89 -0.54 3.24
C ILE A 253 2.32 0.21 4.44
N THR A 254 2.88 -0.08 5.61
CA THR A 254 2.55 0.61 6.84
C THR A 254 3.79 0.78 7.72
N ARG A 255 3.83 1.83 8.53
CA ARG A 255 4.70 1.81 9.72
C ARG A 255 4.23 0.70 10.66
N GLY A 256 5.17 0.05 11.33
CA GLY A 256 4.88 -1.02 12.28
C GLY A 256 6.07 -1.33 13.17
N THR A 257 5.93 -2.37 13.99
CA THR A 257 7.03 -2.91 14.78
C THR A 257 7.90 -3.83 13.93
N ARG A 258 9.21 -3.84 14.20
CA ARG A 258 10.14 -4.85 13.67
C ARG A 258 9.65 -6.28 13.91
N PHE A 259 10.02 -7.17 13.00
CA PHE A 259 9.74 -8.59 13.08
C PHE A 259 10.47 -9.22 14.26
N GLU A 260 11.69 -8.77 14.55
CA GLU A 260 12.47 -9.14 15.72
C GLU A 260 12.07 -8.24 16.90
N GLY A 261 11.29 -8.75 17.86
CA GLY A 261 10.91 -7.94 19.04
C GLY A 261 9.67 -8.40 19.80
N LEU A 262 8.86 -9.29 19.23
CA LEU A 262 7.76 -9.93 19.95
C LEU A 262 8.29 -11.12 20.78
N SER A 263 9.06 -10.85 21.84
CA SER A 263 8.89 -11.70 23.02
C SER A 263 7.45 -11.47 23.48
N PRO A 264 6.64 -12.51 23.74
CA PRO A 264 5.32 -12.31 24.30
C PRO A 264 5.53 -11.57 25.62
N ALA A 265 5.22 -10.28 25.64
CA ALA A 265 5.02 -9.58 26.88
C ALA A 265 4.02 -10.42 27.65
N SER A 266 4.46 -10.93 28.80
CA SER A 266 3.57 -11.47 29.82
C SER A 266 2.36 -10.55 29.89
N SER A 267 1.19 -11.17 29.85
CA SER A 267 -0.15 -10.61 29.62
C SER A 267 -0.63 -9.50 30.58
N ASP A 268 0.26 -8.85 31.33
CA ASP A 268 -0.07 -8.00 32.46
C ASP A 268 0.40 -6.54 32.34
N ASP A 269 1.18 -6.15 31.32
CA ASP A 269 1.56 -4.73 31.13
C ASP A 269 0.60 -4.00 30.18
N VAL A 270 -0.37 -3.31 30.79
CA VAL A 270 -1.52 -2.63 30.15
C VAL A 270 -1.12 -1.38 29.33
N HIS A 271 0.15 -0.99 29.27
CA HIS A 271 0.59 0.20 28.52
C HIS A 271 1.96 0.05 27.82
N CYS A 272 2.16 -1.02 27.04
CA CYS A 272 3.22 -1.00 26.04
C CYS A 272 2.82 -0.07 24.89
N GLU A 273 3.38 1.14 24.88
CA GLU A 273 3.28 2.05 23.74
C GLU A 273 3.83 1.35 22.50
N ILE A 274 3.07 1.35 21.41
CA ILE A 274 3.51 0.74 20.15
C ILE A 274 4.63 1.60 19.57
N ILE A 275 5.81 1.01 19.47
CA ILE A 275 6.96 1.64 18.87
C ILE A 275 6.95 1.36 17.37
N TYR A 276 6.68 2.39 16.58
CA TYR A 276 6.77 2.34 15.12
C TYR A 276 8.22 2.58 14.68
N ASP A 277 9.00 1.51 14.54
CA ASP A 277 10.45 1.55 14.29
C ASP A 277 10.86 1.07 12.89
N THR A 278 9.92 0.54 12.10
CA THR A 278 10.17 0.11 10.72
C THR A 278 9.00 0.40 9.77
N LEU A 279 9.24 0.24 8.47
CA LEU A 279 8.19 0.01 7.47
C LEU A 279 8.00 -1.47 7.27
N ARG A 280 6.74 -1.91 7.30
CA ARG A 280 6.34 -3.27 6.96
C ARG A 280 5.67 -3.23 5.59
N VAL A 281 6.09 -4.13 4.70
CA VAL A 281 5.53 -4.29 3.36
C VAL A 281 4.94 -5.69 3.26
N PHE A 282 3.68 -5.76 2.83
CA PHE A 282 2.96 -7.01 2.65
C PHE A 282 2.62 -7.21 1.19
N LEU A 283 2.78 -8.43 0.68
CA LEU A 283 2.38 -8.83 -0.66
C LEU A 283 1.46 -10.04 -0.61
N TRP A 284 0.32 -9.95 -1.29
CA TRP A 284 -0.62 -11.05 -1.44
C TRP A 284 -0.75 -11.42 -2.90
N ALA A 285 -0.42 -12.66 -3.22
CA ALA A 285 -0.94 -13.30 -4.42
C ALA A 285 -2.42 -13.63 -4.19
N ARG A 286 -3.26 -13.38 -5.18
CA ARG A 286 -4.71 -13.57 -5.03
C ARG A 286 -5.38 -14.08 -6.30
N GLU A 287 -6.53 -14.72 -6.11
CA GLU A 287 -7.43 -15.10 -7.19
C GLU A 287 -7.77 -13.87 -8.06
N PRO A 288 -7.54 -13.91 -9.38
CA PRO A 288 -7.70 -12.73 -10.22
C PRO A 288 -9.16 -12.28 -10.30
N ALA A 289 -9.36 -10.97 -10.22
CA ALA A 289 -10.63 -10.31 -10.44
C ALA A 289 -10.60 -9.51 -11.75
N PHE A 290 -10.99 -10.15 -12.85
CA PHE A 290 -11.16 -9.52 -14.17
C PHE A 290 -12.65 -9.36 -14.50
N GLY A 291 -13.00 -8.32 -15.25
CA GLY A 291 -14.39 -8.07 -15.66
C GLY A 291 -15.29 -7.58 -14.52
N ALA A 292 -16.50 -8.15 -14.43
CA ALA A 292 -17.44 -7.82 -13.36
C ALA A 292 -16.86 -8.28 -12.02
N LYS A 293 -16.59 -7.32 -11.14
CA LYS A 293 -16.07 -7.58 -9.79
C LYS A 293 -17.09 -8.43 -9.03
N LYS A 294 -16.64 -9.58 -8.50
CA LYS A 294 -17.45 -10.38 -7.59
C LYS A 294 -17.76 -9.51 -6.37
N ASP A 295 -19.03 -9.45 -6.01
CA ASP A 295 -19.46 -8.79 -4.79
C ASP A 295 -19.30 -9.76 -3.61
N TYR A 296 -18.55 -9.33 -2.60
CA TYR A 296 -18.32 -10.09 -1.37
C TYR A 296 -19.06 -9.43 -0.20
N GLY A 297 -20.37 -9.22 -0.35
CA GLY A 297 -21.20 -8.57 0.66
C GLY A 297 -20.92 -7.07 0.76
N GLY A 298 -21.00 -6.34 -0.36
CA GLY A 298 -20.74 -4.91 -0.41
C GLY A 298 -19.26 -4.53 -0.36
N MET A 299 -18.36 -5.52 -0.47
CA MET A 299 -16.91 -5.34 -0.51
C MET A 299 -16.32 -5.90 -1.80
N ASN A 300 -15.25 -5.27 -2.28
CA ASN A 300 -14.41 -5.80 -3.36
C ASN A 300 -12.95 -5.80 -2.90
N PRO A 301 -12.48 -6.90 -2.27
CA PRO A 301 -11.17 -6.91 -1.64
C PRO A 301 -10.02 -6.61 -2.60
N ALA A 302 -9.33 -5.50 -2.34
CA ALA A 302 -8.13 -5.03 -3.00
C ALA A 302 -7.04 -4.83 -1.92
N LEU A 303 -6.18 -3.82 -2.07
CA LEU A 303 -5.07 -3.58 -1.13
C LEU A 303 -5.53 -3.19 0.29
N CYS A 304 -6.57 -2.35 0.43
CA CYS A 304 -7.02 -1.85 1.74
C CYS A 304 -7.71 -2.95 2.52
N GLU A 305 -8.61 -3.67 1.86
CA GLU A 305 -9.39 -4.73 2.51
C GLU A 305 -8.46 -5.85 2.95
N LEU A 306 -7.54 -6.32 2.09
CA LEU A 306 -6.55 -7.33 2.48
C LEU A 306 -5.62 -6.86 3.61
N ALA A 307 -5.50 -5.55 3.84
CA ALA A 307 -4.77 -5.01 4.99
C ALA A 307 -5.61 -4.93 6.28
N GLY A 308 -6.92 -5.19 6.18
CA GLY A 308 -7.87 -5.12 7.29
C GLY A 308 -8.67 -3.82 7.36
N HIS A 309 -8.56 -2.96 6.36
CA HIS A 309 -9.38 -1.75 6.18
C HIS A 309 -10.49 -2.01 5.17
N LEU A 310 -11.67 -2.38 5.68
CA LEU A 310 -12.79 -2.87 4.91
C LEU A 310 -13.67 -1.71 4.43
N LEU A 311 -13.59 -1.40 3.13
CA LEU A 311 -14.43 -0.37 2.53
C LEU A 311 -15.80 -0.96 2.17
N MET A 312 -16.84 -0.53 2.88
CA MET A 312 -18.20 -1.06 2.76
C MET A 312 -19.14 0.00 2.20
N THR A 313 -19.90 -0.36 1.17
CA THR A 313 -20.84 0.57 0.53
C THR A 313 -22.29 0.30 0.87
N ASP A 314 -22.59 -0.88 1.41
CA ASP A 314 -23.91 -1.28 1.88
C ASP A 314 -23.98 -1.23 3.41
N HIS A 315 -25.06 -0.67 3.94
CA HIS A 315 -25.21 -0.46 5.39
C HIS A 315 -25.59 -1.74 6.14
N GLU A 316 -26.41 -2.61 5.53
CA GLU A 316 -26.82 -3.87 6.17
C GLU A 316 -25.62 -4.81 6.29
N GLU A 317 -24.83 -4.91 5.21
CA GLU A 317 -23.57 -5.66 5.22
C GLU A 317 -22.56 -5.05 6.19
N TYR A 318 -22.44 -3.71 6.24
CA TYR A 318 -21.61 -3.04 7.23
C TYR A 318 -22.01 -3.43 8.65
N GLU A 319 -23.30 -3.50 8.97
CA GLU A 319 -23.75 -3.91 10.28
C GLU A 319 -23.55 -5.40 10.58
N ALA A 320 -23.80 -6.26 9.61
CA ALA A 320 -23.77 -7.71 9.77
C ALA A 320 -22.36 -8.32 9.68
N THR A 321 -21.37 -7.62 9.12
CA THR A 321 -20.05 -8.18 8.86
C THR A 321 -19.34 -8.59 10.15
N THR A 322 -18.85 -9.82 10.17
CA THR A 322 -18.09 -10.41 11.27
C THR A 322 -16.66 -10.73 10.86
N GLU A 323 -15.76 -10.83 11.83
CA GLU A 323 -14.37 -11.18 11.58
C GLU A 323 -14.23 -12.54 10.88
N LYS A 324 -15.10 -13.50 11.22
CA LYS A 324 -15.16 -14.82 10.59
C LYS A 324 -15.52 -14.73 9.10
N MET A 325 -16.51 -13.92 8.73
CA MET A 325 -16.91 -13.73 7.33
C MET A 325 -15.75 -13.17 6.50
N VAL A 326 -15.11 -12.11 7.01
CA VAL A 326 -13.95 -11.48 6.36
C VAL A 326 -12.79 -12.46 6.24
N SER A 327 -12.50 -13.21 7.31
CA SER A 327 -11.42 -14.20 7.32
C SER A 327 -11.62 -15.27 6.26
N ASN A 328 -12.84 -15.81 6.13
CA ASN A 328 -13.16 -16.81 5.10
C ASN A 328 -12.97 -16.25 3.67
N ILE A 329 -13.34 -14.99 3.43
CA ILE A 329 -13.15 -14.33 2.14
C ILE A 329 -11.65 -14.20 1.84
N PHE A 330 -10.85 -13.74 2.81
CA PHE A 330 -9.42 -13.55 2.62
C PHE A 330 -8.68 -14.86 2.39
N GLU A 331 -9.03 -15.90 3.16
CA GLU A 331 -8.46 -17.23 2.97
C GLU A 331 -8.81 -17.78 1.59
N HIS A 332 -10.08 -17.70 1.17
CA HIS A 332 -10.51 -18.10 -0.17
C HIS A 332 -9.73 -17.38 -1.28
N LEU A 333 -9.48 -16.08 -1.12
CA LEU A 333 -8.81 -15.27 -2.13
C LEU A 333 -7.30 -15.53 -2.24
N THR A 334 -6.63 -15.91 -1.15
CA THR A 334 -5.17 -15.85 -1.08
C THR A 334 -4.49 -17.20 -0.81
N ALA A 335 -5.15 -18.14 -0.12
CA ALA A 335 -4.51 -19.34 0.40
C ALA A 335 -3.96 -20.25 -0.72
N SER A 336 -4.72 -20.49 -1.78
CA SER A 336 -4.31 -21.38 -2.89
C SER A 336 -3.01 -20.91 -3.55
N LEU A 337 -2.98 -19.66 -3.99
CA LEU A 337 -1.81 -19.08 -4.67
C LEU A 337 -0.63 -18.89 -3.72
N PHE A 338 -0.88 -18.55 -2.45
CA PHE A 338 0.16 -18.52 -1.43
C PHE A 338 0.85 -19.89 -1.30
N GLN A 339 0.09 -20.98 -1.18
CA GLN A 339 0.64 -22.33 -1.09
C GLN A 339 1.42 -22.74 -2.35
N CYS A 340 0.97 -22.31 -3.53
CA CYS A 340 1.71 -22.53 -4.78
C CYS A 340 3.04 -21.76 -4.85
N LEU A 341 3.13 -20.59 -4.21
CA LEU A 341 4.32 -19.74 -4.24
C LEU A 341 5.33 -20.07 -3.13
N LEU A 342 4.86 -20.53 -1.97
CA LEU A 342 5.69 -20.84 -0.81
C LEU A 342 6.94 -21.69 -1.12
N PRO A 343 6.86 -22.82 -1.85
CA PRO A 343 8.05 -23.63 -2.15
C PRO A 343 9.04 -22.96 -3.12
N LYS A 344 8.65 -21.88 -3.80
CA LYS A 344 9.48 -21.16 -4.76
C LYS A 344 10.31 -20.05 -4.12
N ILE A 345 9.90 -19.58 -2.93
CA ILE A 345 10.54 -18.46 -2.22
C ILE A 345 12.03 -18.72 -1.93
N PRO A 346 12.46 -19.91 -1.44
CA PRO A 346 13.88 -20.15 -1.16
C PRO A 346 14.75 -20.01 -2.40
N GLN A 347 14.31 -20.54 -3.55
CA GLN A 347 15.05 -20.42 -4.81
C GLN A 347 15.10 -18.95 -5.28
N LEU A 348 13.97 -18.25 -5.25
CA LEU A 348 13.88 -16.86 -5.68
C LEU A 348 14.85 -15.94 -4.93
N PHE A 349 15.03 -16.14 -3.63
CA PHE A 349 15.93 -15.31 -2.82
C PHE A 349 17.34 -15.86 -2.67
N HIS A 350 17.59 -17.11 -3.08
CA HIS A 350 18.95 -17.63 -3.20
C HIS A 350 19.63 -17.12 -4.49
N ASP A 351 18.91 -17.09 -5.61
CA ASP A 351 19.46 -16.70 -6.91
C ASP A 351 19.78 -15.19 -6.97
N ASN A 352 18.94 -14.34 -6.37
CA ASN A 352 19.17 -12.88 -6.31
C ASN A 352 20.41 -12.47 -5.46
N CYS A 353 20.88 -13.31 -4.54
CA CYS A 353 22.10 -13.05 -3.79
C CYS A 353 23.37 -13.18 -4.66
N ARG A 354 23.32 -13.98 -5.74
CA ARG A 354 24.48 -14.21 -6.63
C ARG A 354 24.70 -13.08 -7.63
N ASP A 355 23.64 -12.42 -8.08
CA ASP A 355 23.72 -11.28 -9.02
C ASP A 355 24.09 -9.95 -8.34
N SER A 356 24.19 -9.95 -7.01
CA SER A 356 24.54 -8.79 -6.18
C SER A 356 25.98 -8.86 -5.62
N SER A 357 26.75 -9.89 -5.99
CA SER A 357 28.09 -10.19 -5.48
C SER A 357 29.21 -9.63 -6.37
#